data_AF-A0A7K4A178-F1
#
_entry.id   AF-A0A7K4A178-F1
#
_cell.length_a   1.000
_cell.length_b   1.000
_cell.length_c   1.000
_cell.angle_alpha   90.00
_cell.angle_beta   90.00
_cell.angle_gamma   90.00
#
_symmetry.space_group_name_H-M   'P 1'
#
loop_
_entity.id
_entity.type
_entity.pdbx_description
1 polymer ?
#
loop_
_entity_poly.entity_id
_entity_poly.type
_entity_poly.pdbx_seq_one_letter_code
_entity_poly.pdbx_strand_id
1 'polypeptide(L)'
;MSVAGQETSDYRRKFREKEPVCKSLSYESKAQISRYQDIFSIDERVRELVLRINALPDICTMTSCGGHPIPDEEKGQLPDGEFNVGFFIKPTIKGLRSLGIVDQAASNLDDQNIFIRVWNDSNNPNFVVFILTGRNCVEPSLLAEEIYTLGKVWIDGDWTARKFF
;
A
#
# COMPACT_ATOMS: atom_id res chain seq x y z
N MET A 1 34.28 51.03 0.09
CA MET A 1 33.81 50.14 -0.98
C MET A 1 33.30 48.87 -0.33
N SER A 2 31.98 48.70 -0.27
CA SER A 2 31.32 47.47 0.17
C SER A 2 31.24 46.48 -0.98
N VAL A 3 31.56 45.20 -0.74
CA VAL A 3 30.85 44.08 -1.36
C VAL A 3 30.76 42.94 -0.33
N ALA A 4 29.53 42.65 0.04
CA ALA A 4 29.08 41.47 0.76
C ALA A 4 28.79 40.34 -0.25
N GLY A 5 28.75 39.08 0.20
CA GLY A 5 28.25 37.99 -0.62
C GLY A 5 28.61 36.59 -0.14
N GLN A 6 28.07 36.18 1.01
CA GLN A 6 27.84 34.76 1.30
C GLN A 6 26.86 34.20 0.27
N GLU A 7 27.09 32.98 -0.21
CA GLU A 7 26.01 32.05 -0.53
C GLU A 7 26.53 30.61 -0.42
N THR A 8 26.51 30.11 0.82
CA THR A 8 26.51 28.68 1.10
C THR A 8 25.21 28.12 0.53
N SER A 9 25.31 27.21 -0.44
CA SER A 9 24.16 26.55 -1.05
C SER A 9 23.45 25.68 0.00
N ASP A 10 22.43 26.29 0.59
CA ASP A 10 21.51 25.71 1.55
C ASP A 10 20.63 24.69 0.81
N TYR A 11 21.19 23.50 0.55
CA TYR A 11 20.42 22.32 0.17
C TYR A 11 19.61 21.88 1.40
N ARG A 12 18.53 22.63 1.68
CA ARG A 12 17.44 22.17 2.54
C ARG A 12 16.94 20.86 1.96
N ARG A 13 17.42 19.75 2.53
CA ARG A 13 16.68 18.47 2.54
C ARG A 13 15.28 18.82 3.01
N LYS A 14 14.34 18.98 2.08
CA LYS A 14 12.92 19.00 2.42
C LYS A 14 12.69 17.67 3.14
N PHE A 15 12.56 17.73 4.46
CA PHE A 15 11.93 16.68 5.23
C PHE A 15 10.55 16.52 4.61
N ARG A 16 10.39 15.57 3.68
CA ARG A 16 9.05 15.10 3.30
C ARG A 16 8.43 14.64 4.60
N GLU A 17 7.37 15.33 5.02
CA GLU A 17 6.60 14.92 6.19
C GLU A 17 6.27 13.44 6.04
N LYS A 18 6.60 12.69 7.09
CA LYS A 18 6.45 11.23 7.14
C LYS A 18 4.96 10.94 7.21
N GLU A 19 4.27 10.90 6.09
CA GLU A 19 2.90 10.42 6.05
C GLU A 19 2.89 8.98 6.58
N PRO A 20 2.20 8.70 7.69
CA PRO A 20 2.15 7.34 8.20
C PRO A 20 1.26 6.54 7.24
N VAL A 21 1.92 5.70 6.44
CA VAL A 21 1.35 4.80 5.42
C VAL A 21 0.38 3.76 6.04
N CYS A 22 0.07 3.83 7.33
CA CYS A 22 -1.10 3.17 7.89
C CYS A 22 -1.53 3.87 9.17
N LYS A 23 -2.60 4.67 9.10
CA LYS A 23 -3.09 5.43 10.27
C LYS A 23 -3.76 4.52 11.30
N SER A 24 -4.34 3.40 10.89
CA SER A 24 -5.13 2.52 11.75
C SER A 24 -4.32 1.55 12.62
N LEU A 25 -3.08 1.21 12.24
CA LEU A 25 -2.27 0.28 13.04
C LEU A 25 -1.74 0.94 14.32
N SER A 26 -1.80 0.20 15.43
CA SER A 26 -1.17 0.60 16.69
C SER A 26 0.36 0.70 16.55
N TYR A 27 1.00 1.43 17.46
CA TYR A 27 2.46 1.54 17.50
C TYR A 27 3.15 0.17 17.58
N GLU A 28 2.62 -0.73 18.41
CA GLU A 28 3.15 -2.10 18.56
C GLU A 28 3.05 -2.89 17.25
N SER A 29 1.91 -2.83 16.56
CA SER A 29 1.73 -3.48 15.28
C SER A 29 2.69 -2.94 14.21
N LYS A 30 2.92 -1.62 14.18
CA LYS A 30 3.92 -1.00 13.30
C LYS A 30 5.34 -1.47 13.63
N ALA A 31 5.68 -1.56 14.91
CA ALA A 31 7.00 -2.04 15.33
C ALA A 31 7.27 -3.48 14.86
N GLN A 32 6.26 -4.36 14.96
CA GLN A 32 6.36 -5.77 14.53
C GLN A 32 6.63 -5.94 13.03
N ILE A 33 6.11 -5.02 12.20
CA ILE A 33 6.25 -5.10 10.73
C ILE A 33 7.29 -4.12 10.16
N SER A 34 7.86 -3.24 10.99
CA SER A 34 8.80 -2.19 10.58
C SER A 34 10.00 -2.70 9.77
N ARG A 35 10.50 -3.91 10.09
CA ARG A 35 11.61 -4.55 9.37
C ARG A 35 11.28 -5.00 7.95
N TYR A 36 9.99 -5.12 7.62
CA TYR A 36 9.50 -5.50 6.30
C TYR A 36 9.01 -4.30 5.50
N GLN A 37 8.92 -3.14 6.13
CA GLN A 37 8.36 -1.95 5.51
C GLN A 37 9.45 -1.06 4.96
N ASP A 38 9.67 -1.16 3.66
CA ASP A 38 10.26 -0.04 2.92
C ASP A 38 9.15 0.85 2.35
N ILE A 39 8.34 1.40 3.25
CA ILE A 39 7.27 2.37 2.95
C ILE A 39 7.79 3.65 2.27
N PHE A 40 9.11 3.85 2.21
CA PHE A 40 9.74 4.98 1.56
C PHE A 40 10.07 4.73 0.08
N SER A 41 10.03 3.48 -0.37
CA SER A 41 10.33 3.08 -1.75
C SER A 41 9.12 2.50 -2.49
N ILE A 42 7.91 3.01 -2.20
CA ILE A 42 6.72 2.65 -2.97
C ILE A 42 6.96 2.97 -4.45
N ASP A 43 6.86 1.93 -5.28
CA ASP A 43 6.98 2.03 -6.74
C ASP A 43 5.93 3.01 -7.29
N GLU A 44 6.39 3.92 -8.14
CA GLU A 44 5.57 5.05 -8.60
C GLU A 44 4.33 4.60 -9.36
N ARG A 45 4.41 3.52 -10.17
CA ARG A 45 3.28 3.08 -11.00
C ARG A 45 2.12 2.56 -10.15
N VAL A 46 2.41 1.99 -8.99
CA VAL A 46 1.41 1.45 -8.05
C VAL A 46 1.21 2.36 -6.83
N ARG A 47 1.81 3.55 -6.81
CA ARG A 47 1.77 4.44 -5.65
C ARG A 47 0.35 4.72 -5.19
N GLU A 48 -0.52 5.12 -6.10
CA GLU A 48 -1.89 5.45 -5.73
C GLU A 48 -2.64 4.23 -5.20
N LEU A 49 -2.54 3.08 -5.88
CA LEU A 49 -3.14 1.81 -5.43
C LEU A 49 -2.71 1.47 -4.01
N VAL A 50 -1.41 1.51 -3.75
CA VAL A 50 -0.81 1.24 -2.44
C VAL A 50 -1.35 2.21 -1.39
N LEU A 51 -1.40 3.51 -1.69
CA LEU A 51 -1.90 4.52 -0.75
C LEU A 51 -3.40 4.35 -0.44
N ARG A 52 -4.23 4.01 -1.44
CA ARG A 52 -5.67 3.74 -1.22
C ARG A 52 -5.89 2.52 -0.35
N ILE A 53 -5.15 1.43 -0.59
CA ILE A 53 -5.26 0.21 0.23
C ILE A 53 -4.78 0.48 1.66
N ASN A 54 -3.71 1.23 1.83
CA ASN A 54 -3.17 1.62 3.14
C ASN A 54 -4.10 2.56 3.95
N ALA A 55 -4.99 3.27 3.27
CA ALA A 55 -6.03 4.07 3.91
C ALA A 55 -7.17 3.20 4.45
N LEU A 56 -7.31 1.95 3.98
CA LEU A 56 -8.25 1.00 4.55
C LEU A 56 -7.80 0.57 5.95
N PRO A 57 -8.75 0.29 6.86
CA PRO A 57 -8.43 -0.14 8.21
C PRO A 57 -7.57 -1.41 8.26
N ASP A 58 -6.63 -1.43 9.20
CA ASP A 58 -5.83 -2.58 9.60
C ASP A 58 -5.02 -3.26 8.48
N ILE A 59 -4.79 -2.57 7.36
CA ILE A 59 -3.91 -3.01 6.27
C ILE A 59 -2.66 -2.15 6.22
N CYS A 60 -1.49 -2.76 5.99
CA CYS A 60 -0.29 -1.99 5.68
C CYS A 60 0.64 -2.69 4.70
N THR A 61 1.25 -1.91 3.81
CA THR A 61 2.16 -2.43 2.78
C THR A 61 3.36 -3.16 3.36
N MET A 62 3.75 -4.21 2.66
CA MET A 62 4.94 -5.03 2.83
C MET A 62 5.87 -4.88 1.63
N THR A 63 5.36 -4.90 0.41
CA THR A 63 6.15 -4.76 -0.82
C THR A 63 5.34 -4.10 -1.92
N SER A 64 6.02 -3.47 -2.88
CA SER A 64 5.40 -2.89 -4.07
C SER A 64 6.33 -2.99 -5.26
N CYS A 65 5.84 -3.56 -6.36
CA CYS A 65 6.52 -3.64 -7.65
C CYS A 65 5.50 -3.27 -8.73
N GLY A 66 5.79 -2.25 -9.52
CA GLY A 66 4.93 -1.77 -10.61
C GLY A 66 5.23 -2.40 -11.96
N GLY A 67 6.19 -3.31 -12.04
CA GLY A 67 6.69 -3.83 -13.30
C GLY A 67 7.82 -2.96 -13.87
N HIS A 68 8.76 -3.60 -14.56
CA HIS A 68 9.95 -2.97 -15.09
C HIS A 68 10.23 -3.42 -16.53
N PRO A 69 10.78 -2.54 -17.40
CA PRO A 69 11.12 -2.91 -18.78
C PRO A 69 12.18 -4.03 -18.87
N ILE A 70 13.08 -4.07 -17.88
CA ILE A 70 14.12 -5.09 -17.72
C ILE A 70 14.04 -5.57 -16.26
N PRO A 71 13.28 -6.64 -15.97
CA PRO A 71 13.09 -7.10 -14.60
C PRO A 71 14.35 -7.79 -14.05
N ASP A 72 14.71 -7.45 -12.81
CA ASP A 72 15.68 -8.17 -12.00
C ASP A 72 15.01 -9.34 -11.26
N GLU A 73 15.18 -10.56 -11.78
CA GLU A 73 14.60 -11.79 -11.22
C GLU A 73 15.11 -12.09 -9.80
N GLU A 74 16.36 -11.77 -9.48
CA GLU A 74 16.92 -12.01 -8.15
C GLU A 74 16.23 -11.16 -7.07
N LYS A 75 15.70 -10.01 -7.47
CA LYS A 75 14.90 -9.12 -6.63
C LYS A 75 13.38 -9.38 -6.73
N GLY A 76 12.97 -10.38 -7.52
CA GLY A 76 11.56 -10.69 -7.74
C GLY A 76 10.80 -9.57 -8.47
N GLN A 77 11.48 -8.79 -9.30
CA GLN A 77 10.84 -7.76 -10.12
C GLN A 77 9.96 -8.40 -11.21
N LEU A 78 8.83 -7.77 -11.50
CA LEU A 78 7.94 -8.20 -12.56
C LEU A 78 8.23 -7.46 -13.86
N PRO A 79 7.89 -8.05 -15.02
CA PRO A 79 7.99 -7.36 -16.30
C PRO A 79 6.97 -6.21 -16.39
N ASP A 80 7.21 -5.29 -17.34
CA ASP A 80 6.25 -4.26 -17.72
C ASP A 80 4.86 -4.84 -18.05
N GLY A 81 3.82 -4.09 -17.68
CA GLY A 81 2.43 -4.53 -17.84
C GLY A 81 1.91 -5.42 -16.71
N GLU A 82 2.76 -5.83 -15.77
CA GLU A 82 2.36 -6.53 -14.56
C GLU A 82 2.64 -5.69 -13.31
N PHE A 83 1.96 -5.99 -12.20
CA PHE A 83 2.30 -5.43 -10.89
C PHE A 83 2.06 -6.44 -9.78
N ASN A 84 2.77 -6.28 -8.67
CA ASN A 84 2.62 -7.09 -7.47
C ASN A 84 2.85 -6.25 -6.23
N VAL A 85 1.82 -6.14 -5.41
CA VAL A 85 1.83 -5.38 -4.16
C VAL A 85 1.41 -6.29 -3.02
N GLY A 86 2.17 -6.25 -1.94
CA GLY A 86 1.97 -7.10 -0.77
C GLY A 86 1.63 -6.29 0.46
N PHE A 87 0.80 -6.87 1.33
CA PHE A 87 0.32 -6.20 2.53
C PHE A 87 0.18 -7.17 3.70
N PHE A 88 0.40 -6.64 4.90
CA PHE A 88 -0.04 -7.22 6.16
C PHE A 88 -1.47 -6.76 6.48
N ILE A 89 -2.28 -7.65 7.04
CA ILE A 89 -3.62 -7.36 7.55
C ILE A 89 -3.72 -7.87 8.99
N LYS A 90 -4.23 -7.06 9.92
CA LYS A 90 -4.62 -7.62 11.23
C LYS A 90 -5.88 -8.47 11.05
N PRO A 91 -5.97 -9.66 11.67
CA PRO A 91 -7.15 -10.53 11.60
C PRO A 91 -8.31 -10.01 12.49
N THR A 92 -8.65 -8.72 12.36
CA THR A 92 -9.80 -8.08 12.99
C THR A 92 -10.98 -8.07 12.00
N ILE A 93 -12.20 -7.82 12.49
CA ILE A 93 -13.38 -7.62 11.62
C ILE A 93 -13.12 -6.50 10.60
N LYS A 94 -12.42 -5.43 11.01
CA LYS A 94 -12.11 -4.30 10.14
C LYS A 94 -11.10 -4.69 9.06
N GLY A 95 -10.01 -5.36 9.42
CA GLY A 95 -9.02 -5.86 8.46
C GLY A 95 -9.61 -6.85 7.45
N LEU A 96 -10.46 -7.77 7.90
CA LEU A 96 -11.16 -8.70 7.00
C LEU A 96 -12.12 -7.97 6.04
N ARG A 97 -12.82 -6.93 6.49
CA ARG A 97 -13.64 -6.09 5.61
C ARG A 97 -12.81 -5.31 4.61
N SER A 98 -11.65 -4.79 5.00
CA SER A 98 -10.71 -4.14 4.08
C SER A 98 -10.25 -5.11 2.99
N LEU A 99 -9.92 -6.36 3.34
CA LEU A 99 -9.60 -7.39 2.35
C LEU A 99 -10.78 -7.66 1.40
N GLY A 100 -12.00 -7.76 1.94
CA GLY A 100 -13.21 -7.93 1.12
C GLY A 100 -13.46 -6.77 0.15
N ILE A 101 -13.10 -5.53 0.51
CA ILE A 101 -13.16 -4.37 -0.40
C ILE A 101 -12.18 -4.55 -1.56
N VAL A 102 -10.94 -4.98 -1.28
CA VAL A 102 -9.92 -5.21 -2.30
C VAL A 102 -10.32 -6.35 -3.24
N ASP A 103 -10.86 -7.44 -2.68
CA ASP A 103 -11.36 -8.60 -3.43
C ASP A 103 -12.54 -8.24 -4.35
N GLN A 104 -13.51 -7.49 -3.84
CA GLN A 104 -14.62 -7.01 -4.65
C GLN A 104 -14.15 -6.05 -5.76
N ALA A 105 -13.20 -5.16 -5.48
CA ALA A 105 -12.65 -4.25 -6.48
C ALA A 105 -11.92 -4.99 -7.60
N ALA A 106 -11.11 -5.99 -7.24
CA ALA A 106 -10.44 -6.86 -8.21
C ALA A 106 -11.46 -7.58 -9.10
N SER A 107 -12.49 -8.16 -8.48
CA SER A 107 -13.55 -8.89 -9.19
C SER A 107 -14.38 -7.99 -10.12
N ASN A 108 -14.66 -6.74 -9.71
CA ASN A 108 -15.41 -5.78 -10.52
C ASN A 108 -14.61 -5.31 -11.74
N LEU A 109 -13.30 -5.15 -11.58
CA LEU A 109 -12.45 -4.59 -12.62
C LEU A 109 -12.01 -5.63 -13.64
N ASP A 110 -11.41 -6.73 -13.19
CA ASP A 110 -10.91 -7.81 -14.05
C ASP A 110 -10.56 -9.07 -13.23
N ASP A 111 -11.55 -9.96 -13.04
CA ASP A 111 -11.38 -11.21 -12.28
C ASP A 111 -10.48 -12.26 -12.94
N GLN A 112 -10.12 -12.05 -14.22
CA GLN A 112 -9.22 -12.95 -14.96
C GLN A 112 -7.77 -12.52 -14.87
N ASN A 113 -7.49 -11.23 -14.62
CA ASN A 113 -6.13 -10.69 -14.62
C ASN A 113 -5.70 -10.10 -13.28
N ILE A 114 -6.61 -9.97 -12.32
CA ILE A 114 -6.31 -9.49 -10.96
C ILE A 114 -6.48 -10.63 -9.96
N PHE A 115 -5.40 -10.98 -9.27
CA PHE A 115 -5.36 -12.12 -8.36
C PHE A 115 -4.99 -11.70 -6.96
N ILE A 116 -5.69 -12.27 -5.98
CA ILE A 116 -5.36 -12.12 -4.57
C ILE A 116 -4.97 -13.49 -4.02
N ARG A 117 -3.78 -13.56 -3.41
CA ARG A 117 -3.33 -14.73 -2.65
C ARG A 117 -3.15 -14.35 -1.19
N VAL A 118 -3.74 -15.13 -0.30
CA VAL A 118 -3.81 -14.86 1.15
C VAL A 118 -3.21 -16.03 1.92
N TRP A 119 -2.41 -15.76 2.94
CA TRP A 119 -1.86 -16.78 3.84
C TRP A 119 -1.55 -16.22 5.23
N ASN A 120 -1.39 -17.10 6.22
CA ASN A 120 -0.98 -16.71 7.57
C ASN A 120 0.53 -16.46 7.62
N ASP A 121 0.98 -15.37 8.26
CA ASP A 121 2.41 -15.18 8.50
C ASP A 121 2.88 -16.13 9.62
N SER A 122 3.54 -17.22 9.23
CA SER A 122 4.10 -18.20 10.17
C SER A 122 5.11 -17.61 11.15
N ASN A 123 5.71 -16.46 10.83
CA ASN A 123 6.67 -15.76 11.70
C ASN A 123 6.01 -14.69 12.56
N ASN A 124 4.75 -14.32 12.27
CA ASN A 124 4.00 -13.32 13.02
C ASN A 124 2.49 -13.66 13.04
N PRO A 125 2.03 -14.42 14.05
CA PRO A 125 0.63 -14.87 14.11
C PRO A 125 -0.38 -13.73 14.28
N ASN A 126 0.08 -12.49 14.53
CA ASN A 126 -0.79 -11.32 14.64
C ASN A 126 -1.23 -10.77 13.28
N PHE A 127 -0.74 -11.32 12.16
CA PHE A 127 -1.06 -10.84 10.82
C PHE A 127 -1.35 -11.98 9.84
N VAL A 128 -2.28 -11.67 8.94
CA VAL A 128 -2.45 -12.34 7.66
C VAL A 128 -1.67 -11.53 6.62
N VAL A 129 -1.13 -12.20 5.61
CA VAL A 129 -0.48 -11.56 4.47
C VAL A 129 -1.32 -11.80 3.24
N PHE A 130 -1.45 -10.80 2.39
CA PHE A 130 -1.91 -11.01 1.03
C PHE A 130 -1.01 -10.32 0.00
N ILE A 131 -1.01 -10.91 -1.19
CA ILE A 131 -0.43 -10.33 -2.40
C ILE A 131 -1.54 -10.10 -3.38
N LEU A 132 -1.60 -8.88 -3.91
CA LEU A 132 -2.45 -8.48 -5.02
C LEU A 132 -1.57 -8.34 -6.26
N THR A 133 -1.90 -9.10 -7.30
CA THR A 133 -1.18 -9.15 -8.57
C THR A 133 -2.10 -8.72 -9.70
N GLY A 134 -1.65 -7.82 -10.57
CA GLY A 134 -2.31 -7.53 -11.84
C GLY A 134 -1.43 -7.96 -13.00
N ARG A 135 -2.03 -8.49 -14.05
CA ARG A 135 -1.36 -8.96 -15.28
C ARG A 135 -1.99 -8.34 -16.52
N ASN A 136 -1.40 -8.62 -17.69
CA ASN A 136 -1.98 -8.26 -18.99
C ASN A 136 -2.36 -6.77 -19.09
N CYS A 137 -1.48 -5.89 -18.58
CA CYS A 137 -1.64 -4.44 -18.62
C CYS A 137 -2.85 -3.89 -17.86
N VAL A 138 -3.31 -4.57 -16.80
CA VAL A 138 -4.24 -3.94 -15.85
C VAL A 138 -3.63 -2.66 -15.31
N GLU A 139 -4.41 -1.58 -15.36
CA GLU A 139 -4.01 -0.26 -14.86
C GLU A 139 -4.22 -0.15 -13.34
N PRO A 140 -3.14 0.02 -12.54
CA PRO A 140 -3.25 0.09 -11.08
C PRO A 140 -4.11 1.26 -10.58
N SER A 141 -4.16 2.37 -11.34
CA SER A 141 -4.96 3.55 -11.00
C SER A 141 -6.46 3.27 -11.03
N LEU A 142 -6.96 2.51 -12.03
CA LEU A 142 -8.36 2.12 -12.11
C LEU A 142 -8.77 1.24 -10.91
N LEU A 143 -7.89 0.32 -10.52
CA LEU A 143 -8.11 -0.49 -9.33
C LEU A 143 -8.11 0.37 -8.05
N ALA A 144 -7.23 1.37 -7.98
CA ALA A 144 -7.19 2.31 -6.87
C ALA A 144 -8.49 3.14 -6.75
N GLU A 145 -9.05 3.58 -7.88
CA GLU A 145 -10.33 4.29 -7.94
C GLU A 145 -11.51 3.42 -7.49
N GLU A 146 -11.55 2.16 -7.91
CA GLU A 146 -12.60 1.22 -7.50
C GLU A 146 -12.53 0.91 -5.99
N ILE A 147 -11.31 0.67 -5.49
CA ILE A 147 -11.07 0.50 -4.04
C ILE A 147 -11.48 1.75 -3.27
N TYR A 148 -11.17 2.93 -3.79
CA TYR A 148 -11.63 4.17 -3.18
C TYR A 148 -13.15 4.29 -3.20
N THR A 149 -13.82 3.91 -4.27
CA THR A 149 -15.28 3.99 -4.37
C THR A 149 -15.97 3.08 -3.37
N LEU A 150 -15.56 1.81 -3.29
CA LEU A 150 -16.10 0.82 -2.35
C LEU A 150 -15.70 1.13 -0.90
N GLY A 151 -14.47 1.58 -0.70
CA GLY A 151 -13.89 1.93 0.58
C GLY A 151 -14.13 3.36 1.01
N LYS A 152 -14.85 4.18 0.23
CA LYS A 152 -14.88 5.64 0.38
C LYS A 152 -15.23 6.06 1.78
N VAL A 153 -16.24 5.41 2.33
CA VAL A 153 -16.66 5.67 3.69
C VAL A 153 -15.42 5.42 4.56
N TRP A 154 -14.83 4.22 4.56
CA TRP A 154 -13.63 3.84 5.33
C TRP A 154 -12.42 4.79 5.20
N ILE A 155 -12.27 5.42 4.05
CA ILE A 155 -11.13 6.30 3.73
C ILE A 155 -11.40 7.75 4.17
N ASP A 156 -12.59 8.28 3.91
CA ASP A 156 -12.94 9.70 4.13
C ASP A 156 -13.65 9.95 5.47
N GLY A 157 -14.32 8.93 6.02
CA GLY A 157 -15.18 9.06 7.18
C GLY A 157 -14.46 8.96 8.52
N ASP A 158 -15.15 9.35 9.59
CA ASP A 158 -14.75 9.05 10.96
C ASP A 158 -15.37 7.70 11.42
N TRP A 159 -14.57 6.64 11.31
CA TRP A 159 -14.91 5.26 11.66
C TRP A 159 -15.07 5.02 13.15
N THR A 160 -14.51 5.92 13.97
CA THR A 160 -14.55 5.79 15.43
C THR A 160 -15.94 6.08 15.97
N ALA A 161 -16.77 6.81 15.23
CA ALA A 161 -18.14 7.16 15.62
C ALA A 161 -19.18 6.06 15.33
N ARG A 162 -18.88 5.09 14.45
CA ARG A 162 -19.83 4.03 14.09
C ARG A 162 -19.54 2.76 14.88
N LYS A 163 -20.31 2.56 15.96
CA LYS A 163 -20.44 1.25 16.61
C LYS A 163 -21.11 0.31 15.62
N PHE A 164 -20.32 -0.53 14.98
CA PHE A 164 -20.86 -1.74 14.36
C PHE A 164 -20.90 -2.79 15.47
N PHE A 165 -22.13 -3.18 15.81
CA PHE A 165 -22.50 -4.13 16.85
C PHE A 165 -21.85 -5.50 16.64
#